data_AF-A0AAE3GGD7-F1
#
_entry.id   AF-A0AAE3GGD7-F1
#
_cell.length_a   1.000
_cell.length_b   1.000
_cell.length_c   1.000
_cell.angle_alpha   90.00
_cell.angle_beta   90.00
_cell.angle_gamma   90.00
#
_symmetry.space_group_name_H-M   'P 1'
#
loop_
_entity.id
_entity.type
_entity.pdbx_description
1 polymer ?
#
loop_
_entity_poly.entity_id
_entity_poly.type
_entity_poly.pdbx_seq_one_letter_code
_entity_poly.pdbx_strand_id
1 'polypeptide(L)'
;MAFPANPRTPAAPRQPTPRQSVTTPAATAPAATTPAAIAPHATAARPRWWRYWPGWAPPAAAAWGVLHAALQLGWVATGTTVPWTAHTPYPPAVQLLLAGLAVLAATAALASTRQWGRPGRTAVASVLVVALPVFGSGMVGLPVHLVPLATGAGLESATGLAQVLSHTVGTGLLALVAVAHRRRLRGRCPRCGLAHPDGTGTGPLVHPAAATAPARTRVAVYLLMCGLLPWAGVKTVWTLGGDALGVTAEAWHAANADAAGLGRALASVGIDVTVLAALLVVVLLLGLTHRWGQVFPRWTLVLAGRRVPRLLPLLPAWLTAVGLSAYGAFLVVLAPLSAVGVLPRLPPAAPFTTASGMTWMVEFGGLAFAGLGFGLVVAARSYAVRTRPRCATTTAPATTAPAPTAPAPTAPGAPNQGGSSPIG
;
A
#
# COMPACT_ATOMS: atom_id res chain seq x y z
N MET A 1 15.38 -50.95 0.29
CA MET A 1 15.55 -50.38 -1.06
C MET A 1 16.24 -49.04 -0.92
N ALA A 2 17.55 -49.00 -1.19
CA ALA A 2 18.39 -47.81 -1.03
C ALA A 2 18.68 -47.21 -2.41
N PHE A 3 18.46 -45.90 -2.56
CA PHE A 3 18.81 -45.13 -3.76
C PHE A 3 20.29 -44.71 -3.70
N PRO A 4 21.07 -44.82 -4.78
CA PRO A 4 22.44 -44.33 -4.80
C PRO A 4 22.48 -42.82 -5.06
N ALA A 5 23.33 -42.12 -4.30
CA ALA A 5 23.64 -40.71 -4.48
C ALA A 5 24.58 -40.51 -5.67
N ASN A 6 24.26 -39.56 -6.54
CA ASN A 6 25.05 -39.19 -7.72
C ASN A 6 25.92 -37.96 -7.40
N PRO A 7 27.26 -38.03 -7.51
CA PRO A 7 28.13 -36.88 -7.24
C PRO A 7 28.12 -35.90 -8.43
N ARG A 8 27.69 -34.66 -8.18
CA ARG A 8 27.78 -33.57 -9.16
C ARG A 8 29.21 -33.05 -9.25
N THR A 9 29.82 -33.21 -10.43
CA THR A 9 31.08 -32.60 -10.83
C THR A 9 30.88 -31.08 -11.06
N PRO A 10 31.81 -30.22 -10.62
CA PRO A 10 31.74 -28.79 -10.89
C PRO A 10 32.08 -28.49 -12.36
N ALA A 11 31.21 -27.72 -13.02
CA ALA A 11 31.40 -27.28 -14.40
C ALA A 11 32.53 -26.24 -14.52
N ALA A 12 33.40 -26.44 -15.51
CA ALA A 12 34.51 -25.54 -15.82
C ALA A 12 34.04 -24.15 -16.28
N PRO A 13 34.78 -23.07 -15.96
CA PRO A 13 34.43 -21.72 -16.38
C PRO A 13 34.58 -21.52 -17.89
N ARG A 14 33.53 -21.02 -18.54
CA ARG A 14 33.55 -20.62 -19.97
C ARG A 14 34.43 -19.37 -20.13
N GLN A 15 35.43 -19.45 -21.02
CA GLN A 15 36.17 -18.29 -21.49
C GLN A 15 35.28 -17.38 -22.36
N PRO A 16 35.38 -16.04 -22.21
CA PRO A 16 34.65 -15.10 -23.03
C PRO A 16 35.29 -14.98 -24.43
N THR A 17 34.46 -15.15 -25.47
CA THR A 17 34.82 -14.89 -26.87
C THR A 17 35.12 -13.40 -27.10
N PRO A 18 36.17 -13.07 -27.88
CA PRO A 18 36.55 -11.69 -28.18
C PRO A 18 35.50 -11.01 -29.07
N ARG A 19 35.08 -9.82 -28.65
CA ARG A 19 34.10 -8.98 -29.34
C ARG A 19 34.83 -8.18 -30.43
N GLN A 20 34.57 -8.47 -31.70
CA GLN A 20 35.07 -7.67 -32.81
C GLN A 20 34.40 -6.29 -32.79
N SER A 21 35.20 -5.25 -32.58
CA SER A 21 34.82 -3.85 -32.68
C SER A 21 34.81 -3.42 -34.14
N VAL A 22 33.61 -3.27 -34.70
CA VAL A 22 33.41 -2.64 -36.01
C VAL A 22 33.52 -1.13 -35.83
N THR A 23 34.56 -0.53 -36.40
CA THR A 23 34.81 0.90 -36.44
C THR A 23 34.00 1.53 -37.58
N THR A 24 32.92 2.23 -37.25
CA THR A 24 32.16 3.04 -38.21
C THR A 24 32.86 4.38 -38.41
N PRO A 25 33.05 4.87 -39.66
CA PRO A 25 33.69 6.16 -39.91
C PRO A 25 32.84 7.33 -39.43
N ALA A 26 33.52 8.31 -38.83
CA ALA A 26 32.93 9.52 -38.25
C ALA A 26 32.43 10.47 -39.34
N ALA A 27 31.11 10.66 -39.41
CA ALA A 27 30.49 11.74 -40.17
C ALA A 27 30.62 13.06 -39.38
N THR A 28 31.32 14.02 -39.97
CA THR A 28 31.50 15.38 -39.45
C THR A 28 30.17 16.12 -39.51
N ALA A 29 29.53 16.34 -38.35
CA ALA A 29 28.30 17.11 -38.25
C ALA A 29 28.61 18.62 -38.20
N PRO A 30 27.85 19.48 -38.91
CA PRO A 30 28.04 20.92 -38.88
C PRO A 30 27.71 21.50 -37.50
N ALA A 31 28.52 22.46 -37.07
CA ALA A 31 28.41 23.18 -35.81
C ALA A 31 27.07 23.94 -35.73
N ALA A 32 26.10 23.38 -35.01
CA ALA A 32 24.86 24.06 -34.68
C ALA A 32 25.10 25.03 -33.52
N THR A 33 24.95 26.32 -33.79
CA THR A 33 24.97 27.41 -32.82
C THR A 33 23.80 27.23 -31.85
N THR A 34 24.06 26.71 -30.66
CA THR A 34 23.04 26.54 -29.62
C THR A 34 22.55 27.91 -29.14
N PRO A 35 21.29 28.31 -29.38
CA PRO A 35 20.77 29.56 -28.84
C PRO A 35 20.83 29.52 -27.32
N ALA A 36 21.37 30.58 -26.72
CA ALA A 36 21.50 30.75 -25.28
C ALA A 36 20.14 30.48 -24.60
N ALA A 37 20.06 29.36 -23.89
CA ALA A 37 18.86 28.97 -23.17
C ALA A 37 18.61 30.01 -22.07
N ILE A 38 17.65 30.91 -22.32
CA ILE A 38 17.09 31.81 -21.32
C ILE A 38 16.56 30.92 -20.19
N ALA A 39 17.28 30.87 -19.07
CA ALA A 39 16.89 30.09 -17.91
C ALA A 39 15.52 30.62 -17.45
N PRO A 40 14.44 29.81 -17.51
CA PRO A 40 13.13 30.27 -17.11
C PRO A 40 13.20 30.67 -15.64
N HIS A 41 12.88 31.93 -15.34
CA HIS A 41 12.71 32.42 -13.98
C HIS A 41 11.73 31.48 -13.26
N ALA A 42 12.28 30.61 -12.40
CA ALA A 42 11.51 29.65 -11.62
C ALA A 42 10.64 30.43 -10.64
N THR A 43 9.41 30.72 -11.05
CA THR A 43 8.39 31.28 -10.18
C THR A 43 8.24 30.35 -8.99
N ALA A 44 8.51 30.87 -7.79
CA ALA A 44 8.47 30.12 -6.54
C ALA A 44 7.04 29.60 -6.31
N ALA A 45 6.77 28.38 -6.79
CA ALA A 45 5.47 27.75 -6.64
C ALA A 45 5.14 27.64 -5.15
N ARG A 46 4.01 28.26 -4.74
CA ARG A 46 3.53 28.23 -3.35
C ARG A 46 3.60 26.80 -2.82
N PRO A 47 4.30 26.58 -1.70
CA PRO A 47 4.56 25.22 -1.26
C PRO A 47 3.23 24.60 -0.80
N ARG A 48 2.81 23.52 -1.47
CA ARG A 48 1.52 22.89 -1.22
C ARG A 48 1.44 22.40 0.23
N TRP A 49 0.44 22.87 0.99
CA TRP A 49 0.27 22.64 2.43
C TRP A 49 0.34 21.15 2.85
N TRP A 50 -0.13 20.22 2.01
CA TRP A 50 -0.05 18.78 2.26
C TRP A 50 1.38 18.24 2.39
N ARG A 51 2.39 18.96 1.86
CA ARG A 51 3.81 18.59 1.99
C ARG A 51 4.40 18.86 3.38
N TYR A 52 3.70 19.61 4.23
CA TYR A 52 4.08 19.90 5.62
C TYR A 52 3.26 19.09 6.62
N TRP A 53 2.87 17.87 6.23
CA TRP A 53 2.06 16.99 7.07
C TRP A 53 2.53 16.78 8.51
N PRO A 54 3.83 16.77 8.87
CA PRO A 54 4.20 16.63 10.27
C PRO A 54 3.89 17.86 11.12
N GLY A 55 3.56 18.99 10.50
CA GLY A 55 3.12 20.23 11.15
C GLY A 55 1.61 20.25 11.38
N TRP A 56 0.81 19.85 10.38
CA TRP A 56 -0.66 19.86 10.50
C TRP A 56 -1.26 18.58 11.10
N ALA A 57 -0.56 17.44 11.04
CA ALA A 57 -1.12 16.17 11.54
C ALA A 57 -1.42 16.19 13.05
N PRO A 58 -0.55 16.71 13.94
CA PRO A 58 -0.87 16.82 15.37
C PRO A 58 -2.12 17.65 15.70
N PRO A 59 -2.30 18.90 15.22
CA PRO A 59 -3.52 19.65 15.50
C PRO A 59 -4.75 19.04 14.82
N ALA A 60 -4.63 18.44 13.63
CA ALA A 60 -5.73 17.73 13.00
C ALA A 60 -6.17 16.50 13.82
N ALA A 61 -5.23 15.72 14.34
CA ALA A 61 -5.52 14.59 15.24
C ALA A 61 -6.18 15.06 16.55
N ALA A 62 -5.76 16.21 17.08
CA ALA A 62 -6.35 16.78 18.27
C ALA A 62 -7.81 17.24 18.03
N ALA A 63 -8.05 17.95 16.93
CA ALA A 63 -9.39 18.35 16.52
C ALA A 63 -10.30 17.12 16.31
N TRP A 64 -9.79 16.09 15.64
CA TRP A 64 -10.50 14.81 15.50
C TRP A 64 -10.83 14.18 16.86
N GLY A 65 -9.88 14.12 17.80
CA GLY A 65 -10.11 13.49 19.10
C GLY A 65 -11.19 14.20 19.92
N VAL A 66 -11.24 15.54 19.86
CA VAL A 66 -12.31 16.34 20.48
C VAL A 66 -13.66 16.07 19.81
N LEU A 67 -13.72 16.10 18.48
CA LEU A 67 -14.96 15.83 17.73
C LEU A 67 -15.47 14.40 17.95
N HIS A 68 -14.57 13.42 17.98
CA HIS A 68 -14.91 12.03 18.26
C HIS A 68 -15.45 11.87 19.68
N ALA A 69 -14.81 12.47 20.68
CA ALA A 69 -15.30 12.43 22.06
C ALA A 69 -16.68 13.09 22.20
N ALA A 70 -16.89 14.25 21.57
CA ALA A 70 -18.20 14.93 21.56
C ALA A 70 -19.28 14.06 20.87
N LEU A 71 -18.95 13.39 19.78
CA LEU A 71 -19.85 12.46 19.09
C LEU A 71 -20.27 11.30 20.00
N GLN A 72 -19.31 10.64 20.65
CA GLN A 72 -19.60 9.55 21.60
C GLN A 72 -20.48 10.02 22.76
N LEU A 73 -20.13 11.15 23.38
CA LEU A 73 -20.88 11.72 24.49
C LEU A 73 -22.30 12.11 24.07
N GLY A 74 -22.47 12.66 22.87
CA GLY A 74 -23.77 12.99 22.30
C GLY A 74 -24.64 11.76 22.10
N TRP A 75 -24.09 10.65 21.58
CA TRP A 75 -24.82 9.39 21.44
C TRP A 75 -25.22 8.79 22.79
N VAL A 76 -24.33 8.79 23.78
CA VAL A 76 -24.65 8.36 25.14
C VAL A 76 -25.76 9.22 25.75
N ALA A 77 -25.64 10.54 25.67
CA ALA A 77 -26.59 11.48 26.28
C ALA A 77 -27.99 11.42 25.65
N THR A 78 -28.06 11.12 24.35
CA THR A 78 -29.33 11.01 23.60
C THR A 78 -29.91 9.59 23.57
N GLY A 79 -29.17 8.59 24.07
CA GLY A 79 -29.53 7.18 23.93
C GLY A 79 -29.48 6.68 22.47
N THR A 80 -28.73 7.36 21.59
CA THR A 80 -28.60 6.96 20.18
C THR A 80 -27.84 5.64 20.07
N THR A 81 -28.45 4.65 19.43
CA THR A 81 -27.83 3.34 19.22
C THR A 81 -26.77 3.41 18.13
N VAL A 82 -25.60 2.85 18.43
CA VAL A 82 -24.50 2.69 17.47
C VAL A 82 -24.24 1.19 17.36
N PRO A 83 -24.40 0.57 16.19
CA PRO A 83 -24.16 -0.87 16.04
C PRO A 83 -22.67 -1.18 16.17
N TRP A 84 -22.33 -2.17 17.00
CA TRP A 84 -21.04 -2.87 17.00
C TRP A 84 -21.05 -3.99 15.96
N THR A 85 -22.15 -4.76 15.92
CA THR A 85 -22.52 -5.73 14.88
C THR A 85 -23.93 -5.45 14.40
N ALA A 86 -24.41 -6.19 13.40
CA ALA A 86 -25.78 -6.08 12.89
C ALA A 86 -26.88 -6.17 13.98
N HIS A 87 -26.60 -6.85 15.10
CA HIS A 87 -27.58 -7.11 16.16
C HIS A 87 -27.13 -6.68 17.56
N THR A 88 -25.93 -6.11 17.71
CA THR A 88 -25.40 -5.74 19.02
C THR A 88 -24.97 -4.27 18.99
N PRO A 89 -25.63 -3.38 19.76
CA PRO A 89 -25.17 -2.01 19.91
C PRO A 89 -23.93 -1.92 20.81
N TYR A 90 -23.15 -0.84 20.66
CA TYR A 90 -22.11 -0.48 21.60
C TYR A 90 -22.72 -0.23 22.99
N PRO A 91 -22.17 -0.82 24.06
CA PRO A 91 -22.52 -0.43 25.42
C PRO A 91 -22.12 1.03 25.67
N PRO A 92 -22.92 1.83 26.40
CA PRO A 92 -22.59 3.22 26.71
C PRO A 92 -21.22 3.38 27.40
N ALA A 93 -20.86 2.44 28.28
CA ALA A 93 -19.55 2.43 28.93
C ALA A 93 -18.39 2.34 27.92
N VAL A 94 -18.53 1.56 26.85
CA VAL A 94 -17.52 1.46 25.79
C VAL A 94 -17.41 2.77 25.02
N GLN A 95 -18.53 3.43 24.72
CA GLN A 95 -18.53 4.75 24.07
C GLN A 95 -17.82 5.80 24.92
N LEU A 96 -18.07 5.83 26.24
CA LEU A 96 -17.37 6.73 27.18
C LEU A 96 -15.86 6.44 27.24
N LEU A 97 -15.46 5.16 27.24
CA LEU A 97 -14.05 4.78 27.20
C LEU A 97 -13.37 5.22 25.90
N LEU A 98 -14.04 5.06 24.74
CA LEU A 98 -13.56 5.55 23.45
C LEU A 98 -13.42 7.08 23.44
N ALA A 99 -14.39 7.79 24.04
CA ALA A 99 -14.32 9.25 24.19
C ALA A 99 -13.10 9.67 25.02
N GLY A 100 -12.90 9.05 26.18
CA GLY A 100 -11.74 9.31 27.05
C GLY A 100 -10.41 9.03 26.34
N LEU A 101 -10.32 7.90 25.63
CA LEU A 101 -9.13 7.55 24.86
C LEU A 101 -8.88 8.54 23.70
N ALA A 102 -9.92 9.05 23.05
CA ALA A 102 -9.80 10.06 22.00
C ALA A 102 -9.22 11.39 22.54
N VAL A 103 -9.65 11.82 23.73
CA VAL A 103 -9.09 13.00 24.41
C VAL A 103 -7.63 12.78 24.80
N LEU A 104 -7.28 11.61 25.35
CA LEU A 104 -5.89 11.25 25.62
C LEU A 104 -5.03 11.25 24.36
N ALA A 105 -5.55 10.69 23.26
CA ALA A 105 -4.86 10.68 21.98
C ALA A 105 -4.67 12.10 21.40
N ALA A 106 -5.66 12.99 21.57
CA ALA A 106 -5.57 14.40 21.19
C ALA A 106 -4.48 15.14 21.95
N THR A 107 -4.43 14.97 23.28
CA THR A 107 -3.39 15.59 24.12
C THR A 107 -2.00 15.04 23.80
N ALA A 108 -1.86 13.73 23.62
CA ALA A 108 -0.62 13.08 23.19
C ALA A 108 -0.17 13.57 21.81
N ALA A 109 -1.10 13.79 20.87
CA ALA A 109 -0.78 14.32 19.55
C ALA A 109 -0.17 15.72 19.65
N LEU A 110 -0.79 16.65 20.38
CA LEU A 110 -0.23 17.99 20.60
C LEU A 110 1.12 17.92 21.33
N ALA A 111 1.21 17.12 22.40
CA ALA A 111 2.43 16.93 23.17
C ALA A 111 3.58 16.37 22.32
N SER A 112 3.30 15.57 21.29
CA SER A 112 4.30 14.96 20.39
C SER A 112 5.14 15.98 19.59
N THR A 113 4.71 17.24 19.55
CA THR A 113 5.39 18.36 18.89
C THR A 113 6.41 19.07 19.78
N ARG A 114 6.31 18.91 21.10
CA ARG A 114 7.18 19.57 22.09
C ARG A 114 8.38 18.70 22.42
N GLN A 115 9.47 19.34 22.85
CA GLN A 115 10.65 18.64 23.36
C GLN A 115 10.42 18.29 24.84
N TRP A 116 10.27 17.00 25.14
CA TRP A 116 10.09 16.51 26.50
C TRP A 116 11.30 15.69 26.96
N GLY A 117 11.50 15.65 28.28
CA GLY A 117 12.34 14.67 28.93
C GLY A 117 11.85 13.23 28.68
N ARG A 118 12.64 12.24 29.12
CA ARG A 118 12.31 10.81 28.98
C ARG A 118 10.87 10.44 29.41
N PRO A 119 10.32 10.86 30.57
CA PRO A 119 8.99 10.44 31.01
C PRO A 119 7.85 10.96 30.12
N GLY A 120 7.95 12.21 29.63
CA GLY A 120 6.95 12.74 28.70
C GLY A 120 6.94 12.00 27.36
N ARG A 121 8.12 11.59 26.87
CA ARG A 121 8.25 10.81 25.63
C ARG A 121 7.66 9.40 25.77
N THR A 122 7.87 8.75 26.91
CA THR A 122 7.26 7.44 27.17
C THR A 122 5.75 7.54 27.31
N ALA A 123 5.23 8.56 27.99
CA ALA A 123 3.79 8.77 28.12
C ALA A 123 3.10 8.96 26.75
N VAL A 124 3.64 9.84 25.88
CA VAL A 124 3.11 10.04 24.52
C VAL A 124 3.18 8.75 23.70
N ALA A 125 4.30 8.01 23.78
CA ALA A 125 4.43 6.75 23.08
C ALA A 125 3.42 5.70 23.56
N SER A 126 3.21 5.57 24.89
CA SER A 126 2.25 4.63 25.47
C SER A 126 0.83 4.92 25.02
N VAL A 127 0.39 6.18 25.06
CA VAL A 127 -0.95 6.56 24.59
C VAL A 127 -1.12 6.21 23.11
N LEU A 128 -0.14 6.52 22.26
CA LEU A 128 -0.21 6.20 20.84
C LEU A 128 -0.20 4.68 20.56
N VAL A 129 0.55 3.91 21.34
CA VAL A 129 0.61 2.44 21.25
C VAL A 129 -0.72 1.79 21.62
N VAL A 130 -1.48 2.37 22.55
CA VAL A 130 -2.83 1.89 22.94
C VAL A 130 -3.91 2.41 21.99
N ALA A 131 -3.91 3.70 21.68
CA ALA A 131 -4.96 4.33 20.87
C ALA A 131 -5.00 3.79 19.44
N LEU A 132 -3.83 3.59 18.80
CA LEU A 132 -3.75 3.11 17.42
C LEU A 132 -4.46 1.75 17.19
N PRO A 133 -4.20 0.68 17.96
CA PRO A 133 -4.89 -0.58 17.77
C PRO A 133 -6.38 -0.50 18.14
N VAL A 134 -6.77 0.28 19.15
CA VAL A 134 -8.19 0.43 19.54
C VAL A 134 -9.01 1.12 18.45
N PHE A 135 -8.54 2.25 17.94
CA PHE A 135 -9.24 2.92 16.83
C PHE A 135 -9.06 2.16 15.51
N GLY A 136 -7.91 1.50 15.32
CA GLY A 136 -7.62 0.71 14.14
C GLY A 136 -8.50 -0.53 14.01
N SER A 137 -8.83 -1.22 15.11
CA SER A 137 -9.77 -2.35 15.10
C SER A 137 -11.17 -1.89 14.74
N GLY A 138 -11.54 -0.68 15.15
CA GLY A 138 -12.78 -0.02 14.76
C GLY A 138 -12.94 0.24 13.26
N MET A 139 -11.86 0.14 12.47
CA MET A 139 -11.89 0.24 11.00
C MET A 139 -12.26 -1.06 10.31
N VAL A 140 -12.24 -2.20 11.03
CA VAL A 140 -12.52 -3.53 10.43
C VAL A 140 -13.94 -3.61 9.87
N GLY A 141 -14.88 -2.80 10.39
CA GLY A 141 -16.24 -2.69 9.85
C GLY A 141 -16.37 -1.89 8.54
N LEU A 142 -15.30 -1.27 8.04
CA LEU A 142 -15.39 -0.43 6.83
C LEU A 142 -15.90 -1.19 5.59
N PRO A 143 -15.44 -2.43 5.29
CA PRO A 143 -16.00 -3.20 4.19
C PRO A 143 -17.50 -3.51 4.36
N VAL A 144 -17.97 -3.72 5.58
CA VAL A 144 -19.39 -4.02 5.87
C VAL A 144 -20.30 -2.87 5.44
N HIS A 145 -19.83 -1.62 5.52
CA HIS A 145 -20.62 -0.48 5.03
C HIS A 145 -20.34 -0.11 3.57
N LEU A 146 -19.08 -0.19 3.12
CA LEU A 146 -18.72 0.22 1.76
C LEU A 146 -19.23 -0.75 0.70
N VAL A 147 -19.26 -2.06 0.99
CA VAL A 147 -19.73 -3.05 0.02
C VAL A 147 -21.22 -2.86 -0.30
N PRO A 148 -22.15 -2.82 0.69
CA PRO A 148 -23.56 -2.55 0.43
C PRO A 148 -23.80 -1.21 -0.29
N LEU A 149 -23.08 -0.15 0.10
CA LEU A 149 -23.18 1.14 -0.60
C LEU A 149 -22.72 1.04 -2.05
N ALA A 150 -21.61 0.37 -2.32
CA ALA A 150 -21.07 0.20 -3.67
C ALA A 150 -21.93 -0.71 -4.55
N THR A 151 -22.62 -1.69 -3.96
CA THR A 151 -23.53 -2.59 -4.67
C THR A 151 -24.96 -2.04 -4.80
N GLY A 152 -25.25 -0.90 -4.17
CA GLY A 152 -26.58 -0.29 -4.16
C GLY A 152 -27.58 -0.97 -3.21
N ALA A 153 -27.10 -1.79 -2.27
CA ALA A 153 -27.93 -2.39 -1.22
C ALA A 153 -28.34 -1.38 -0.13
N GLY A 154 -27.77 -0.17 -0.15
CA GLY A 154 -28.14 0.92 0.75
C GLY A 154 -27.24 1.01 1.98
N LEU A 155 -27.73 1.74 3.00
CA LEU A 155 -27.03 1.99 4.25
C LEU A 155 -27.79 1.36 5.41
N GLU A 156 -27.22 0.33 6.03
CA GLU A 156 -27.85 -0.35 7.17
C GLU A 156 -27.94 0.54 8.42
N SER A 157 -26.93 1.38 8.65
CA SER A 157 -26.89 2.29 9.79
C SER A 157 -26.00 3.50 9.53
N ALA A 158 -26.59 4.70 9.62
CA ALA A 158 -25.86 5.95 9.53
C ALA A 158 -24.90 6.15 10.72
N THR A 159 -25.30 5.74 11.93
CA THR A 159 -24.47 5.86 13.14
C THR A 159 -23.27 4.90 13.10
N GLY A 160 -23.49 3.66 12.62
CA GLY A 160 -22.42 2.69 12.38
C GLY A 160 -21.40 3.18 11.37
N LEU A 161 -21.86 3.68 10.21
CA LEU A 161 -20.96 4.26 9.20
C LEU A 161 -20.20 5.47 9.75
N ALA A 162 -20.87 6.39 10.45
CA ALA A 162 -20.22 7.55 11.05
C ALA A 162 -19.12 7.14 12.05
N GLN A 163 -19.40 6.13 12.89
CA GLN A 163 -18.44 5.57 13.84
C GLN A 163 -17.21 4.99 13.13
N VAL A 164 -17.41 4.15 12.13
CA VAL A 164 -16.33 3.49 11.37
C VAL A 164 -15.50 4.50 10.57
N LEU A 165 -16.13 5.51 9.95
CA LEU A 165 -15.44 6.59 9.27
C LEU A 165 -14.61 7.42 10.27
N SER A 166 -15.17 7.72 11.44
CA SER A 166 -14.47 8.45 12.49
C SER A 166 -13.25 7.68 12.99
N HIS A 167 -13.38 6.37 13.24
CA HIS A 167 -12.25 5.49 13.57
C HIS A 167 -11.19 5.44 12.46
N THR A 168 -11.61 5.42 11.20
CA THR A 168 -10.72 5.41 10.03
C THR A 168 -9.90 6.69 9.93
N VAL A 169 -10.56 7.84 10.05
CA VAL A 169 -9.89 9.16 10.05
C VAL A 169 -8.93 9.27 11.24
N GLY A 170 -9.39 8.89 12.43
CA GLY A 170 -8.59 8.93 13.66
C GLY A 170 -7.32 8.10 13.58
N THR A 171 -7.45 6.84 13.19
CA THR A 171 -6.30 5.93 13.03
C THR A 171 -5.31 6.48 12.00
N GLY A 172 -5.80 7.01 10.88
CA GLY A 172 -4.94 7.65 9.87
C GLY A 172 -4.15 8.83 10.43
N LEU A 173 -4.81 9.74 11.16
CA LEU A 173 -4.19 10.91 11.78
C LEU A 173 -3.20 10.51 12.88
N LEU A 174 -3.59 9.60 13.78
CA LEU A 174 -2.73 9.08 14.85
C LEU A 174 -1.51 8.33 14.30
N ALA A 175 -1.65 7.61 13.18
CA ALA A 175 -0.54 6.93 12.54
C ALA A 175 0.48 7.93 11.99
N LEU A 176 0.01 9.03 11.39
CA LEU A 176 0.89 10.13 10.95
C LEU A 176 1.64 10.73 12.16
N VAL A 177 0.92 11.05 13.24
CA VAL A 177 1.50 11.57 14.49
C VAL A 177 2.56 10.61 15.04
N ALA A 178 2.24 9.32 15.18
CA ALA A 178 3.16 8.31 15.70
C ALA A 178 4.41 8.14 14.82
N VAL A 179 4.25 8.17 13.49
CA VAL A 179 5.39 8.11 12.55
C VAL A 179 6.28 9.35 12.70
N ALA A 180 5.70 10.55 12.78
CA ALA A 180 6.45 11.78 12.97
C ALA A 180 7.18 11.79 14.33
N HIS A 181 6.48 11.42 15.41
CA HIS A 181 7.04 11.33 16.76
C HIS A 181 8.19 10.34 16.82
N ARG A 182 8.01 9.10 16.33
CA ARG A 182 9.07 8.07 16.28
C ARG A 182 10.29 8.51 15.48
N ARG A 183 10.10 9.28 14.40
CA ARG A 183 11.22 9.83 13.61
C ARG A 183 11.99 10.88 14.41
N ARG A 184 11.30 11.81 15.09
CA ARG A 184 11.93 12.81 15.97
C ARG A 184 12.72 12.14 17.10
N LEU A 185 12.16 11.11 17.75
CA LEU A 185 12.85 10.34 18.80
C LEU A 185 14.17 9.70 18.32
N ARG A 186 14.29 9.41 17.02
CA ARG A 186 15.48 8.82 16.41
C ARG A 186 16.41 9.86 15.76
N GLY A 187 16.18 11.16 16.00
CA GLY A 187 16.94 12.22 15.34
C GLY A 187 16.79 12.25 13.82
N ARG A 188 15.67 11.73 13.28
CA ARG A 188 15.40 11.67 11.84
C ARG A 188 14.36 12.71 11.44
N CYS A 189 14.46 13.20 10.22
CA CYS A 189 13.50 14.17 9.68
C CYS A 189 12.06 13.63 9.76
N PRO A 190 11.09 14.36 10.33
CA PRO A 190 9.72 13.86 10.44
C PRO A 190 9.05 13.64 9.07
N ARG A 191 9.47 14.38 8.02
CA ARG A 191 8.90 14.29 6.65
C ARG A 191 9.41 13.08 5.87
N CYS A 192 10.72 13.02 5.63
CA CYS A 192 11.34 11.96 4.82
C CYS A 192 11.85 10.80 5.69
N GLY A 193 12.15 11.02 6.97
CA GLY A 193 12.68 10.06 7.94
C GLY A 193 14.11 9.57 7.67
N LEU A 194 14.90 10.37 6.94
CA LEU A 194 16.36 10.23 6.85
C LEU A 194 17.03 11.16 7.88
N ALA A 195 18.29 10.87 8.21
CA ALA A 195 19.15 11.81 8.90
C ALA A 195 19.65 12.86 7.89
N HIS A 196 19.74 14.11 8.32
CA HIS A 196 20.33 15.20 7.52
C HIS A 196 21.54 15.73 8.28
N PRO A 197 22.76 15.65 7.72
CA PRO A 197 23.97 16.16 8.37
C PRO A 197 23.85 17.65 8.71
N ASP A 198 23.28 18.42 7.77
CA ASP A 198 23.18 19.87 7.87
C ASP A 198 21.99 20.35 8.73
N GLY A 199 21.30 19.42 9.41
CA GLY A 199 20.11 19.68 10.25
C GLY A 199 18.86 20.17 9.50
N THR A 200 19.00 20.68 8.27
CA THR A 200 17.94 21.33 7.51
C THR A 200 17.23 20.34 6.58
N GLY A 201 16.34 19.53 7.15
CA GLY A 201 15.39 18.69 6.40
C GLY A 201 14.30 19.46 5.64
N THR A 202 14.55 20.73 5.29
CA THR A 202 13.59 21.69 4.74
C THR A 202 13.47 21.62 3.22
N GLY A 203 14.46 21.01 2.53
CA GLY A 203 14.47 20.85 1.09
C GLY A 203 13.21 20.19 0.52
N PRO A 204 12.91 20.41 -0.79
CA PRO A 204 11.75 19.83 -1.44
C PRO A 204 11.80 18.31 -1.42
N LEU A 205 10.64 17.67 -1.30
CA LEU A 205 10.54 16.21 -1.36
C LEU A 205 10.70 15.75 -2.82
N VAL A 206 11.80 15.05 -3.08
CA VAL A 206 12.07 14.36 -4.34
C VAL A 206 11.65 12.91 -4.20
N HIS A 207 11.03 12.39 -5.24
CA HIS A 207 10.61 11.01 -5.26
C HIS A 207 11.56 10.14 -6.08
N PRO A 208 11.86 8.90 -5.63
CA PRO A 208 12.67 7.96 -6.39
C PRO A 208 12.09 7.63 -7.77
N ALA A 209 12.95 7.23 -8.70
CA ALA A 209 12.54 6.69 -9.99
C ALA A 209 11.64 5.45 -9.81
N ALA A 210 10.71 5.25 -10.74
CA ALA A 210 9.77 4.16 -10.66
C ALA A 210 10.47 2.80 -10.83
N ALA A 211 10.28 1.89 -9.88
CA ALA A 211 10.97 0.60 -9.85
C ALA A 211 10.05 -0.57 -9.48
N THR A 212 10.21 -1.69 -10.17
CA THR A 212 9.59 -2.98 -9.84
C THR A 212 10.08 -3.49 -8.48
N ALA A 213 9.24 -4.24 -7.77
CA ALA A 213 9.61 -4.85 -6.50
C ALA A 213 10.76 -5.85 -6.65
N PRO A 214 11.60 -6.04 -5.61
CA PRO A 214 12.61 -7.09 -5.60
C PRO A 214 12.01 -8.46 -5.90
N ALA A 215 12.77 -9.34 -6.57
CA ALA A 215 12.30 -10.67 -6.95
C ALA A 215 11.71 -11.46 -5.77
N ARG A 216 12.38 -11.42 -4.60
CA ARG A 216 11.91 -12.06 -3.36
C ARG A 216 10.52 -11.58 -2.93
N THR A 217 10.27 -10.27 -3.01
CA THR A 217 8.93 -9.71 -2.70
C THR A 217 7.88 -10.22 -3.67
N ARG A 218 8.18 -10.25 -4.97
CA ARG A 218 7.23 -10.73 -5.98
C ARG A 218 6.90 -12.21 -5.78
N VAL A 219 7.92 -13.04 -5.56
CA VAL A 219 7.74 -14.48 -5.27
C VAL A 219 6.87 -14.66 -4.03
N ALA A 220 7.16 -13.96 -2.92
CA ALA A 220 6.33 -14.04 -1.72
C ALA A 220 4.87 -13.64 -1.98
N VAL A 221 4.64 -12.54 -2.72
CA VAL A 221 3.28 -12.10 -3.08
C VAL A 221 2.57 -13.13 -3.95
N TYR A 222 3.24 -13.70 -4.95
CA TYR A 222 2.63 -14.72 -5.82
C TYR A 222 2.29 -16.01 -5.06
N LEU A 223 3.19 -16.47 -4.17
CA LEU A 223 2.90 -17.63 -3.32
C LEU A 223 1.71 -17.38 -2.40
N LEU A 224 1.62 -16.20 -1.79
CA LEU A 224 0.47 -15.82 -0.96
C LEU A 224 -0.82 -15.72 -1.78
N MET A 225 -0.76 -15.20 -3.00
CA MET A 225 -1.90 -15.16 -3.92
C MET A 225 -2.40 -16.56 -4.30
N CYS A 226 -1.56 -17.59 -4.29
CA CYS A 226 -2.01 -18.97 -4.54
C CYS A 226 -3.03 -19.48 -3.52
N GLY A 227 -3.14 -18.86 -2.33
CA GLY A 227 -4.22 -19.15 -1.37
C GLY A 227 -5.62 -18.90 -1.94
N LEU A 228 -5.76 -18.11 -3.02
CA LEU A 228 -7.01 -17.90 -3.73
C LEU A 228 -7.46 -19.13 -4.56
N LEU A 229 -6.54 -20.03 -4.93
CA LEU A 229 -6.82 -21.09 -5.89
C LEU A 229 -7.92 -22.08 -5.45
N PRO A 230 -7.93 -22.61 -4.20
CA PRO A 230 -8.97 -23.54 -3.78
C PRO A 230 -10.36 -22.91 -3.82
N TRP A 231 -10.45 -21.66 -3.34
CA TRP A 231 -11.69 -20.90 -3.32
C TRP A 231 -12.19 -20.58 -4.74
N ALA A 232 -11.29 -20.10 -5.61
CA ALA A 232 -11.62 -19.82 -7.01
C ALA A 232 -12.01 -21.09 -7.77
N GLY A 233 -11.37 -22.23 -7.46
CA GLY A 233 -11.70 -23.54 -8.04
C GLY A 233 -13.13 -23.95 -7.72
N VAL A 234 -13.52 -23.94 -6.44
CA VAL A 234 -14.89 -24.27 -6.01
C VAL A 234 -15.92 -23.34 -6.67
N LYS A 235 -15.67 -22.03 -6.68
CA LYS A 235 -16.54 -21.07 -7.34
C LYS A 235 -16.69 -21.34 -8.83
N THR A 236 -15.59 -21.66 -9.51
CA THR A 236 -15.60 -21.99 -10.94
C THR A 236 -16.41 -23.26 -11.21
N VAL A 237 -16.29 -24.29 -10.36
CA VAL A 237 -17.09 -25.52 -10.48
C VAL A 237 -18.58 -25.19 -10.40
N TRP A 238 -19.03 -24.43 -9.40
CA TRP A 238 -20.44 -24.01 -9.29
C TRP A 238 -20.89 -23.16 -10.47
N THR A 239 -20.08 -22.19 -10.92
CA THR A 239 -20.41 -21.35 -12.10
C THR A 239 -20.54 -22.16 -13.38
N LEU A 240 -19.82 -23.28 -13.51
CA LEU A 240 -19.90 -24.19 -14.66
C LEU A 240 -20.98 -25.26 -14.51
N GLY A 241 -21.84 -25.19 -13.48
CA GLY A 241 -22.93 -26.13 -13.26
C GLY A 241 -22.53 -27.43 -12.54
N GLY A 242 -21.32 -27.49 -11.98
CA GLY A 242 -20.84 -28.65 -11.24
C GLY A 242 -21.07 -28.56 -9.73
N ASP A 243 -20.97 -29.69 -9.06
CA ASP A 243 -21.15 -29.81 -7.62
C ASP A 243 -19.80 -29.77 -6.88
N ALA A 244 -19.74 -29.04 -5.78
CA ALA A 244 -18.55 -28.97 -4.94
C ALA A 244 -18.93 -28.80 -3.46
N LEU A 245 -18.14 -29.40 -2.57
CA LEU A 245 -18.32 -29.30 -1.11
C LEU A 245 -19.73 -29.70 -0.62
N GLY A 246 -20.40 -30.63 -1.30
CA GLY A 246 -21.76 -31.07 -0.97
C GLY A 246 -22.85 -30.03 -1.28
N VAL A 247 -22.56 -29.08 -2.17
CA VAL A 247 -23.50 -28.05 -2.66
C VAL A 247 -23.58 -28.16 -4.18
N THR A 248 -24.80 -28.26 -4.71
CA THR A 248 -25.04 -28.23 -6.15
C THR A 248 -24.98 -26.81 -6.69
N ALA A 249 -24.70 -26.67 -7.99
CA ALA A 249 -24.70 -25.36 -8.64
C ALA A 249 -26.07 -24.66 -8.49
N GLU A 250 -27.19 -25.38 -8.63
CA GLU A 250 -28.54 -24.83 -8.47
C GLU A 250 -28.78 -24.34 -7.05
N ALA A 251 -28.39 -25.11 -6.04
CA ALA A 251 -28.51 -24.71 -4.65
C ALA A 251 -27.65 -23.47 -4.35
N TRP A 252 -26.45 -23.40 -4.92
CA TRP A 252 -25.59 -22.23 -4.83
C TRP A 252 -26.23 -21.01 -5.51
N HIS A 253 -26.77 -21.16 -6.71
CA HIS A 253 -27.43 -20.06 -7.43
C HIS A 253 -28.71 -19.59 -6.72
N ALA A 254 -29.54 -20.51 -6.23
CA ALA A 254 -30.73 -20.19 -5.46
C ALA A 254 -30.39 -19.38 -4.20
N ALA A 255 -29.36 -19.80 -3.45
CA ALA A 255 -28.91 -19.07 -2.27
C ALA A 255 -28.37 -17.66 -2.56
N ASN A 256 -27.98 -17.37 -3.82
CA ASN A 256 -27.48 -16.06 -4.24
C ASN A 256 -28.49 -15.25 -5.06
N ALA A 257 -29.67 -15.80 -5.35
CA ALA A 257 -30.70 -15.14 -6.17
C ALA A 257 -31.26 -13.88 -5.50
N ASP A 258 -31.30 -13.87 -4.17
CA ASP A 258 -31.82 -12.77 -3.38
C ASP A 258 -30.88 -11.56 -3.28
N ALA A 259 -29.65 -11.65 -3.81
CA ALA A 259 -28.73 -10.52 -3.85
C ALA A 259 -29.40 -9.32 -4.51
N ALA A 260 -29.35 -8.14 -3.88
CA ALA A 260 -29.94 -6.91 -4.40
C ALA A 260 -28.95 -6.14 -5.28
N GLY A 261 -29.47 -5.29 -6.18
CA GLY A 261 -28.69 -4.31 -6.94
C GLY A 261 -27.66 -4.92 -7.89
N LEU A 262 -26.44 -4.39 -7.88
CA LEU A 262 -25.35 -4.81 -8.77
C LEU A 262 -24.99 -6.29 -8.58
N GLY A 263 -25.17 -6.83 -7.37
CA GLY A 263 -24.94 -8.24 -7.08
C GLY A 263 -25.86 -9.15 -7.90
N ARG A 264 -27.14 -8.78 -8.05
CA ARG A 264 -28.10 -9.51 -8.89
C ARG A 264 -27.71 -9.47 -10.37
N ALA A 265 -27.34 -8.29 -10.86
CA ALA A 265 -26.98 -8.08 -12.26
C ALA A 265 -25.70 -8.82 -12.65
N LEU A 266 -24.73 -8.92 -11.73
CA LEU A 266 -23.53 -9.71 -11.94
C LEU A 266 -23.83 -11.22 -11.82
N ALA A 267 -24.64 -11.62 -10.83
CA ALA A 267 -25.05 -13.00 -10.67
C ALA A 267 -25.84 -13.52 -11.89
N SER A 268 -26.66 -12.68 -12.54
CA SER A 268 -27.41 -13.07 -13.75
C SER A 268 -26.52 -13.34 -14.98
N VAL A 269 -25.28 -12.87 -14.98
CA VAL A 269 -24.27 -13.20 -16.01
C VAL A 269 -23.20 -14.18 -15.48
N GLY A 270 -23.46 -14.83 -14.34
CA GLY A 270 -22.56 -15.81 -13.73
C GLY A 270 -21.31 -15.22 -13.07
N ILE A 271 -21.27 -13.90 -12.85
CA ILE A 271 -20.13 -13.22 -12.22
C ILE A 271 -20.39 -13.05 -10.73
N ASP A 272 -19.60 -13.72 -9.91
CA ASP A 272 -19.63 -13.55 -8.46
C ASP A 272 -18.94 -12.22 -8.05
N VAL A 273 -19.64 -11.38 -7.28
CA VAL A 273 -19.11 -10.10 -6.76
C VAL A 273 -17.81 -10.31 -5.99
N THR A 274 -17.68 -11.42 -5.27
CA THR A 274 -16.48 -11.74 -4.49
C THR A 274 -15.29 -12.08 -5.40
N VAL A 275 -15.53 -12.64 -6.59
CA VAL A 275 -14.49 -12.88 -7.61
C VAL A 275 -13.99 -11.56 -8.17
N LEU A 276 -14.88 -10.61 -8.46
CA LEU A 276 -14.48 -9.26 -8.88
C LEU A 276 -13.70 -8.53 -7.79
N ALA A 277 -14.14 -8.63 -6.53
CA ALA A 277 -13.43 -8.06 -5.39
C ALA A 277 -12.02 -8.67 -5.26
N ALA A 278 -11.89 -10.00 -5.38
CA ALA A 278 -10.60 -10.68 -5.40
C ALA A 278 -9.73 -10.20 -6.56
N LEU A 279 -10.29 -10.06 -7.77
CA LEU A 279 -9.57 -9.54 -8.94
C LEU A 279 -9.06 -8.11 -8.72
N LEU A 280 -9.86 -7.23 -8.11
CA LEU A 280 -9.43 -5.88 -7.74
C LEU A 280 -8.25 -5.92 -6.76
N VAL A 281 -8.27 -6.82 -5.78
CA VAL A 281 -7.14 -7.02 -4.86
C VAL A 281 -5.91 -7.55 -5.59
N VAL A 282 -6.07 -8.49 -6.54
CA VAL A 282 -4.99 -8.99 -7.39
C VAL A 282 -4.40 -7.87 -8.25
N VAL A 283 -5.22 -7.05 -8.89
CA VAL A 283 -4.77 -5.88 -9.65
C VAL A 283 -4.01 -4.92 -8.75
N LEU A 284 -4.50 -4.65 -7.53
CA LEU A 284 -3.82 -3.81 -6.56
C LEU A 284 -2.45 -4.39 -6.14
N LEU A 285 -2.36 -5.70 -5.87
CA LEU A 285 -1.10 -6.41 -5.58
C LEU A 285 -0.10 -6.28 -6.73
N LEU A 286 -0.55 -6.47 -7.96
CA LEU A 286 0.27 -6.31 -9.15
C LEU A 286 0.72 -4.85 -9.32
N GLY A 287 -0.14 -3.88 -9.06
CA GLY A 287 0.20 -2.46 -9.08
C GLY A 287 1.28 -2.12 -8.06
N LEU A 288 1.15 -2.62 -6.84
CA LEU A 288 2.12 -2.41 -5.76
C LEU A 288 3.47 -3.10 -6.04
N THR A 289 3.50 -4.15 -6.85
CA THR A 289 4.73 -4.91 -7.15
C THR A 289 5.40 -4.49 -8.45
N HIS A 290 4.70 -3.84 -9.37
CA HIS A 290 5.23 -3.47 -10.69
C HIS A 290 5.37 -1.95 -10.90
N ARG A 291 6.05 -1.56 -11.97
CA ARG A 291 6.33 -0.14 -12.29
C ARG A 291 5.05 0.64 -12.59
N TRP A 292 4.04 0.00 -13.17
CA TRP A 292 2.80 0.67 -13.58
C TRP A 292 1.96 1.17 -12.40
N GLY A 293 2.13 0.62 -11.19
CA GLY A 293 1.49 1.20 -10.00
C GLY A 293 2.17 2.47 -9.49
N GLN A 294 3.34 2.84 -10.02
CA GLN A 294 4.04 4.09 -9.69
C GLN A 294 3.94 5.13 -10.81
N VAL A 295 3.77 4.69 -12.05
CA VAL A 295 3.58 5.55 -13.23
C VAL A 295 2.45 4.95 -14.07
N PHE A 296 1.44 5.77 -14.32
CA PHE A 296 0.26 5.38 -15.09
C PHE A 296 0.68 4.83 -16.47
N PRO A 297 0.22 3.62 -16.84
CA PRO A 297 0.59 2.96 -18.09
C PRO A 297 -0.02 3.67 -19.30
N ARG A 298 0.52 3.39 -20.50
CA ARG A 298 0.09 4.07 -21.74
C ARG A 298 -1.38 3.88 -22.10
N TRP A 299 -2.00 2.77 -21.66
CA TRP A 299 -3.43 2.52 -21.87
C TRP A 299 -4.35 3.40 -21.01
N THR A 300 -3.83 4.06 -19.96
CA THR A 300 -4.58 5.09 -19.23
C THR A 300 -4.48 6.44 -19.96
N LEU A 301 -5.15 6.59 -21.10
CA LEU A 301 -4.95 7.69 -22.07
C LEU A 301 -4.74 9.08 -21.43
N VAL A 302 -5.58 9.46 -20.46
CA VAL A 302 -5.53 10.79 -19.80
C VAL A 302 -4.37 10.94 -18.80
N LEU A 303 -3.94 9.83 -18.20
CA LEU A 303 -2.94 9.83 -17.12
C LEU A 303 -1.60 9.23 -17.55
N ALA A 304 -1.47 8.76 -18.79
CA ALA A 304 -0.30 8.07 -19.30
C ALA A 304 1.00 8.82 -18.99
N GLY A 305 1.97 8.11 -18.41
CA GLY A 305 3.27 8.68 -18.04
C GLY A 305 3.27 9.57 -16.79
N ARG A 306 2.09 9.94 -16.26
CA ARG A 306 2.00 10.68 -14.98
C ARG A 306 2.31 9.75 -13.82
N ARG A 307 2.85 10.34 -12.75
CA ARG A 307 3.18 9.60 -11.53
C ARG A 307 1.92 9.32 -10.72
N VAL A 308 1.74 8.07 -10.30
CA VAL A 308 0.63 7.67 -9.43
C VAL A 308 0.87 8.28 -8.04
N PRO A 309 -0.09 9.04 -7.48
CA PRO A 309 0.01 9.55 -6.12
C PRO A 309 0.24 8.41 -5.14
N ARG A 310 1.29 8.50 -4.31
CA ARG A 310 1.72 7.40 -3.43
C ARG A 310 0.62 6.85 -2.52
N LEU A 311 -0.27 7.71 -2.04
CA LEU A 311 -1.35 7.31 -1.14
C LEU A 311 -2.49 6.58 -1.87
N LEU A 312 -2.64 6.77 -3.18
CA LEU A 312 -3.73 6.18 -3.97
C LEU A 312 -3.73 4.65 -3.93
N PRO A 313 -2.60 3.94 -4.14
CA PRO A 313 -2.58 2.48 -3.98
C PRO A 313 -2.30 2.05 -2.53
N LEU A 314 -1.60 2.86 -1.73
CA LEU A 314 -1.23 2.46 -0.37
C LEU A 314 -2.41 2.47 0.60
N LEU A 315 -3.30 3.46 0.51
CA LEU A 315 -4.45 3.60 1.39
C LEU A 315 -5.39 2.39 1.27
N PRO A 316 -5.93 2.05 0.07
CA PRO A 316 -6.76 0.84 -0.06
C PRO A 316 -5.99 -0.42 0.31
N ALA A 317 -4.69 -0.52 -0.03
CA ALA A 317 -3.91 -1.69 0.34
C ALA A 317 -3.83 -1.91 1.85
N TRP A 318 -3.53 -0.87 2.63
CA TRP A 318 -3.47 -1.00 4.09
C TRP A 318 -4.84 -1.21 4.73
N LEU A 319 -5.88 -0.52 4.23
CA LEU A 319 -7.26 -0.69 4.72
C LEU A 319 -7.74 -2.12 4.52
N THR A 320 -7.55 -2.67 3.31
CA THR A 320 -7.98 -4.03 2.97
C THR A 320 -7.09 -5.09 3.61
N ALA A 321 -5.77 -4.88 3.66
CA ALA A 321 -4.82 -5.88 4.17
C ALA A 321 -5.11 -6.30 5.60
N VAL A 322 -5.38 -5.36 6.51
CA VAL A 322 -5.56 -5.65 7.93
C VAL A 322 -6.81 -6.52 8.15
N GLY A 323 -7.95 -6.12 7.57
CA GLY A 323 -9.19 -6.88 7.69
C GLY A 323 -9.06 -8.28 7.08
N LEU A 324 -8.55 -8.38 5.85
CA LEU A 324 -8.40 -9.66 5.17
C LEU A 324 -7.40 -10.60 5.86
N SER A 325 -6.25 -10.09 6.30
CA SER A 325 -5.24 -10.93 6.97
C SER A 325 -5.71 -11.43 8.33
N ALA A 326 -6.33 -10.58 9.14
CA ALA A 326 -6.85 -10.99 10.45
C ALA A 326 -8.01 -11.99 10.31
N TYR A 327 -8.99 -11.67 9.45
CA TYR A 327 -10.13 -12.55 9.20
C TYR A 327 -9.70 -13.88 8.60
N GLY A 328 -8.87 -13.84 7.55
CA GLY A 328 -8.36 -15.05 6.91
C GLY A 328 -7.54 -15.92 7.85
N ALA A 329 -6.63 -15.33 8.64
CA ALA A 329 -5.84 -16.07 9.61
C ALA A 329 -6.72 -16.74 10.69
N PHE A 330 -7.77 -16.05 11.15
CA PHE A 330 -8.74 -16.63 12.06
C PHE A 330 -9.44 -17.85 11.43
N LEU A 331 -9.91 -17.74 10.19
CA LEU A 331 -10.57 -18.86 9.50
C LEU A 331 -9.62 -20.05 9.26
N VAL A 332 -8.37 -19.80 8.85
CA VAL A 332 -7.32 -20.83 8.63
C VAL A 332 -6.96 -21.56 9.93
N VAL A 333 -7.18 -20.96 11.10
CA VAL A 333 -6.99 -21.63 12.39
C VAL A 333 -8.29 -22.31 12.84
N LEU A 334 -9.43 -21.64 12.69
CA LEU A 334 -10.74 -22.14 13.11
C LEU A 334 -11.12 -23.44 12.38
N ALA A 335 -11.04 -23.46 11.06
CA ALA A 335 -11.50 -24.61 10.27
C ALA A 335 -10.76 -25.91 10.63
N PRO A 336 -9.41 -25.94 10.66
CA PRO A 336 -8.68 -27.17 11.00
C PRO A 336 -8.93 -27.60 12.45
N LEU A 337 -8.98 -26.66 13.40
CA LEU A 337 -9.27 -26.98 14.80
C LEU A 337 -10.69 -27.53 15.00
N SER A 338 -11.68 -27.00 14.29
CA SER A 338 -13.03 -27.56 14.25
C SER A 338 -13.08 -28.93 13.56
N ALA A 339 -12.29 -29.14 12.50
CA ALA A 339 -12.22 -30.41 11.79
C ALA A 339 -11.69 -31.55 12.66
N VAL A 340 -10.64 -31.28 13.46
CA VAL A 340 -10.03 -32.27 14.37
C VAL A 340 -10.73 -32.37 15.74
N GLY A 341 -11.80 -31.58 15.96
CA GLY A 341 -12.60 -31.63 17.19
C GLY A 341 -11.99 -30.92 18.41
N VAL A 342 -10.98 -30.06 18.21
CA VAL A 342 -10.44 -29.19 19.28
C VAL A 342 -11.42 -28.05 19.58
N LEU A 343 -12.09 -27.53 18.54
CA LEU A 343 -13.19 -26.58 18.66
C LEU A 343 -14.51 -27.25 18.27
N PRO A 344 -15.67 -26.70 18.68
CA PRO A 344 -16.97 -27.16 18.21
C PRO A 344 -17.01 -27.24 16.68
N ARG A 345 -17.67 -28.28 16.16
CA ARG A 345 -17.90 -28.41 14.71
C ARG A 345 -18.77 -27.27 14.24
N LEU A 346 -18.44 -26.74 13.06
CA LEU A 346 -19.24 -25.71 12.42
C LEU A 346 -20.59 -26.33 12.02
N PRO A 347 -21.72 -25.81 12.54
CA PRO A 347 -23.03 -26.34 12.18
C PRO A 347 -23.29 -26.03 10.71
N PRO A 348 -23.75 -26.98 9.90
CA PRO A 348 -24.04 -26.72 8.50
C PRO A 348 -25.06 -25.58 8.37
N ALA A 349 -24.81 -24.68 7.41
CA ALA A 349 -25.72 -23.59 7.07
C ALA A 349 -25.99 -23.65 5.57
N ALA A 350 -27.24 -23.42 5.16
CA ALA A 350 -27.62 -23.39 3.76
C ALA A 350 -26.68 -22.44 2.96
N PRO A 351 -26.21 -22.84 1.77
CA PRO A 351 -26.60 -24.04 1.02
C PRO A 351 -25.83 -25.32 1.39
N PHE A 352 -24.92 -25.30 2.37
CA PHE A 352 -24.13 -26.46 2.77
C PHE A 352 -24.96 -27.47 3.56
N THR A 353 -25.01 -28.70 3.07
CA THR A 353 -25.76 -29.81 3.68
C THR A 353 -24.94 -30.61 4.70
N THR A 354 -23.61 -30.44 4.71
CA THR A 354 -22.70 -31.18 5.60
C THR A 354 -21.76 -30.23 6.36
N ALA A 355 -21.41 -30.61 7.59
CA ALA A 355 -20.42 -29.88 8.37
C ALA A 355 -19.05 -29.85 7.68
N SER A 356 -18.66 -30.96 7.03
CA SER A 356 -17.39 -31.05 6.29
C SER A 356 -17.34 -30.06 5.12
N GLY A 357 -18.40 -29.96 4.32
CA GLY A 357 -18.48 -29.00 3.22
C GLY A 357 -18.34 -27.57 3.71
N MET A 358 -19.01 -27.23 4.81
CA MET A 358 -18.89 -25.91 5.43
C MET A 358 -17.49 -25.64 5.98
N THR A 359 -16.88 -26.62 6.66
CA THR A 359 -15.51 -26.48 7.17
C THR A 359 -14.49 -26.25 6.05
N TRP A 360 -14.58 -26.99 4.94
CA TRP A 360 -13.71 -26.76 3.79
C TRP A 360 -13.95 -25.42 3.11
N MET A 361 -15.21 -24.97 3.02
CA MET A 361 -15.52 -23.63 2.50
C MET A 361 -14.89 -22.55 3.37
N VAL A 362 -14.99 -22.69 4.69
CA VAL A 362 -14.37 -21.78 5.66
C VAL A 362 -12.85 -21.78 5.51
N GLU A 363 -12.22 -22.94 5.37
CA GLU A 363 -10.77 -23.05 5.15
C GLU A 363 -10.33 -22.38 3.84
N PHE A 364 -11.02 -22.65 2.73
CA PHE A 364 -10.68 -22.09 1.43
C PHE A 364 -10.87 -20.57 1.40
N GLY A 365 -11.96 -20.08 2.00
CA GLY A 365 -12.16 -18.64 2.22
C GLY A 365 -11.05 -18.06 3.09
N GLY A 366 -10.67 -18.75 4.17
CA GLY A 366 -9.55 -18.39 5.03
C GLY A 366 -8.23 -18.25 4.29
N LEU A 367 -7.85 -19.25 3.49
CA LEU A 367 -6.65 -19.24 2.67
C LEU A 367 -6.66 -18.09 1.65
N ALA A 368 -7.80 -17.83 1.02
CA ALA A 368 -7.96 -16.72 0.07
C ALA A 368 -7.78 -15.36 0.77
N PHE A 369 -8.50 -15.12 1.87
CA PHE A 369 -8.42 -13.86 2.61
C PHE A 369 -7.06 -13.66 3.27
N ALA A 370 -6.48 -14.69 3.89
CA ALA A 370 -5.16 -14.64 4.50
C ALA A 370 -4.10 -14.39 3.42
N GLY A 371 -4.12 -15.16 2.33
CA GLY A 371 -3.20 -15.04 1.21
C GLY A 371 -3.22 -13.64 0.59
N LEU A 372 -4.40 -13.14 0.22
CA LEU A 372 -4.55 -11.79 -0.33
C LEU A 372 -4.18 -10.70 0.70
N GLY A 373 -4.61 -10.84 1.96
CA GLY A 373 -4.33 -9.90 3.03
C GLY A 373 -2.84 -9.78 3.34
N PHE A 374 -2.15 -10.90 3.62
CA PHE A 374 -0.71 -10.90 3.85
C PHE A 374 0.08 -10.51 2.60
N GLY A 375 -0.38 -10.90 1.40
CA GLY A 375 0.16 -10.44 0.13
C GLY A 375 0.16 -8.90 0.06
N LEU A 376 -0.96 -8.26 0.46
CA LEU A 376 -1.10 -6.81 0.45
C LEU A 376 -0.17 -6.17 1.49
N VAL A 377 -0.03 -6.74 2.69
CA VAL A 377 0.94 -6.25 3.69
C VAL A 377 2.36 -6.25 3.11
N VAL A 378 2.78 -7.36 2.51
CA VAL A 378 4.13 -7.52 1.92
C VAL A 378 4.33 -6.53 0.76
N ALA A 379 3.36 -6.46 -0.16
CA ALA A 379 3.42 -5.59 -1.32
C ALA A 379 3.39 -4.10 -0.93
N ALA A 380 2.49 -3.71 -0.03
CA ALA A 380 2.34 -2.34 0.46
C ALA A 380 3.58 -1.88 1.23
N ARG A 381 4.17 -2.73 2.08
CA ARG A 381 5.44 -2.42 2.76
C ARG A 381 6.56 -2.18 1.75
N SER A 382 6.71 -3.08 0.77
CA SER A 382 7.74 -2.95 -0.27
C SER A 382 7.52 -1.68 -1.11
N TYR A 383 6.28 -1.43 -1.55
CA TYR A 383 5.91 -0.23 -2.28
C TYR A 383 6.17 1.05 -1.48
N ALA A 384 5.81 1.07 -0.20
CA ALA A 384 5.99 2.22 0.69
C ALA A 384 7.46 2.59 0.88
N VAL A 385 8.37 1.61 0.86
CA VAL A 385 9.83 1.80 0.90
C VAL A 385 10.34 2.34 -0.43
N ARG A 386 9.99 1.71 -1.57
CA ARG A 386 10.46 2.12 -2.90
C ARG A 386 9.98 3.52 -3.28
N THR A 387 8.78 3.91 -2.87
CA THR A 387 8.17 5.21 -3.21
C THR A 387 8.43 6.31 -2.17
N ARG A 388 9.18 6.01 -1.11
CA ARG A 388 9.41 6.93 0.00
C ARG A 388 10.11 8.19 -0.51
N PRO A 389 9.49 9.38 -0.35
CA PRO A 389 10.13 10.63 -0.76
C PRO A 389 11.35 10.91 0.13
N ARG A 390 12.36 11.54 -0.46
CA ARG A 390 13.58 12.02 0.20
C ARG A 390 13.59 13.54 0.12
N CYS A 391 14.05 14.23 1.16
CA CYS A 391 14.31 15.66 0.99
C CYS A 391 15.53 15.80 0.08
N ALA A 392 15.45 16.63 -0.96
CA ALA A 392 16.64 17.05 -1.68
C ALA A 392 17.55 17.75 -0.66
N THR A 393 18.75 17.23 -0.45
CA THR A 393 19.84 18.00 0.14
C THR A 393 20.19 19.09 -0.86
N THR A 394 20.30 20.33 -0.40
CA THR A 394 20.71 21.49 -1.21
C THR A 394 22.14 21.32 -1.76
N THR A 395 22.85 20.27 -1.34
CA THR A 395 24.19 19.86 -1.74
C THR A 395 24.27 19.19 -3.11
N ALA A 396 23.59 19.71 -4.13
CA ALA A 396 24.18 19.64 -5.45
C ALA A 396 24.97 20.95 -5.56
N PRO A 397 26.31 20.96 -5.33
CA PRO A 397 27.10 22.05 -5.86
C PRO A 397 26.70 22.11 -7.33
N ALA A 398 26.22 23.27 -7.77
CA ALA A 398 26.10 23.53 -9.20
C ALA A 398 27.41 23.04 -9.76
N THR A 399 27.37 21.97 -10.55
CA THR A 399 28.54 21.58 -11.33
C THR A 399 28.75 22.81 -12.15
N THR A 400 29.66 23.67 -11.70
CA THR A 400 30.14 24.81 -12.44
C THR A 400 30.60 24.14 -13.71
N ALA A 401 29.77 24.21 -14.76
CA ALA A 401 30.17 23.75 -16.07
C ALA A 401 31.55 24.38 -16.24
N PRO A 402 32.61 23.58 -16.48
CA PRO A 402 33.94 24.13 -16.62
C PRO A 402 33.81 25.32 -17.55
N ALA A 403 34.18 26.51 -17.05
CA ALA A 403 34.05 27.73 -17.82
C ALA A 403 34.59 27.43 -19.22
N PRO A 404 33.83 27.72 -20.29
CA PRO A 404 34.26 27.41 -21.64
C PRO A 404 35.70 27.90 -21.76
N THR A 405 36.61 26.95 -21.88
CA THR A 405 38.04 27.24 -21.92
C THR A 405 38.19 28.17 -23.10
N ALA A 406 38.60 29.42 -22.84
CA ALA A 406 38.81 30.38 -23.90
C ALA A 406 39.70 29.69 -24.96
N PRO A 407 39.35 29.77 -26.26
CA PRO A 407 40.17 29.16 -27.30
C PRO A 407 41.61 29.66 -27.14
N ALA A 408 42.54 28.72 -27.04
CA ALA A 408 43.96 29.02 -26.96
C ALA A 408 44.34 29.95 -28.14
N PRO A 409 45.13 31.01 -27.92
CA PRO A 409 45.58 31.86 -29.00
C PRO A 409 46.34 31.01 -30.03
N THR A 410 45.82 31.01 -31.26
CA THR A 410 46.46 30.43 -32.44
C THR A 410 47.90 30.93 -32.53
N ALA A 411 48.86 30.03 -32.41
CA ALA A 411 50.26 30.33 -32.63
C ALA A 411 50.48 30.84 -34.06
N PRO A 412 51.28 31.89 -34.27
CA PRO A 412 51.61 32.40 -35.60
C PRO A 412 52.38 31.33 -36.40
N GLY A 413 52.03 31.22 -37.68
CA GLY A 413 52.39 30.14 -38.58
C GLY A 413 53.88 29.80 -38.65
N ALA A 414 54.16 28.51 -38.64
CA ALA A 414 55.45 27.98 -39.04
C ALA A 414 55.61 28.12 -40.57
N PRO A 415 56.79 28.57 -41.05
CA PRO A 415 57.05 28.70 -42.47
C PRO A 415 57.12 27.33 -43.14
N ASN A 416 56.45 27.26 -44.28
CA ASN A 416 56.41 26.15 -45.22
C ASN A 416 57.83 25.86 -45.72
N GLN A 417 58.50 24.84 -45.18
CA GLN A 417 59.77 24.35 -45.73
C GLN A 417 59.47 23.34 -46.84
N GLY A 418 59.72 23.77 -48.07
CA GLY A 418 59.78 22.91 -49.24
C GLY A 418 61.10 22.15 -49.34
N GLY A 419 61.10 21.18 -50.28
CA GLY A 419 62.26 20.38 -50.69
C GLY A 419 62.47 19.15 -49.81
N SER A 420 62.80 17.96 -50.32
CA SER A 420 63.32 17.57 -51.62
C SER A 420 63.27 16.04 -51.72
N SER A 421 63.20 15.51 -52.93
CA SER A 421 63.44 14.09 -53.27
C SER A 421 64.77 13.57 -52.66
N PRO A 422 64.94 12.23 -52.60
CA PRO A 422 65.84 11.68 -53.60
C PRO A 422 65.44 10.33 -54.19
N ILE A 423 66.09 10.10 -55.32
CA ILE A 423 66.27 8.90 -56.13
C ILE A 423 66.78 7.73 -55.29
N GLY A 424 66.31 6.53 -55.63
CA GLY A 424 66.79 5.22 -55.17
C GLY A 424 65.95 4.12 -55.78
#